data_AF-A0A959EIL7-F1
#
_entry.id   AF-A0A959EIL7-F1
#
_cell.length_a   1.000
_cell.length_b   1.000
_cell.length_c   1.000
_cell.angle_alpha   90.00
_cell.angle_beta   90.00
_cell.angle_gamma   90.00
#
_symmetry.space_group_name_H-M   'P 1'
#
loop_
_entity.id
_entity.type
_entity.pdbx_description
1 polymer ?
#
loop_
_entity_poly.entity_id
_entity_poly.type
_entity_poly.pdbx_seq_one_letter_code
_entity_poly.pdbx_strand_id
1 'polypeptide(L)' 'MSDPSNMRSLLVKVCGLNDAENITGLQSLPVDLLGLIFYPPSPRYVGRTGLRPADIPGGAARRVGVFV' A
#
# COMPACT_ATOMS: atom_id res chain seq x y z
N MET A 1 -25.76 2.69 21.02
CA MET A 1 -25.83 1.36 20.39
C MET A 1 -26.07 1.60 18.89
N SER A 2 -25.00 1.67 18.10
CA SER A 2 -25.06 1.98 16.66
C SER A 2 -25.40 0.70 15.87
N ASP A 3 -26.23 0.84 14.84
CA ASP A 3 -26.71 -0.23 13.95
C ASP A 3 -25.56 -0.89 13.14
N PRO A 4 -25.38 -2.22 13.21
CA PRO A 4 -24.34 -2.95 12.49
C PRO A 4 -24.51 -2.95 10.96
N SER A 5 -25.67 -2.55 10.43
CA SER A 5 -25.96 -2.53 8.99
C SER A 5 -25.38 -1.30 8.25
N ASN A 6 -24.89 -0.29 8.98
CA ASN A 6 -24.26 0.91 8.43
C ASN A 6 -22.82 1.10 8.90
N MET A 7 -22.06 0.01 8.98
CA MET A 7 -20.62 0.07 9.18
C MET A 7 -19.94 0.09 7.81
N ARG A 8 -19.85 1.27 7.18
CA ARG A 8 -18.88 1.45 6.09
C ARG A 8 -17.51 1.23 6.71
N SER A 9 -16.92 0.07 6.48
CA SER A 9 -15.54 -0.23 6.87
C SER A 9 -14.65 0.86 6.25
N LEU A 10 -14.06 1.70 7.11
CA LEU A 10 -13.09 2.69 6.67
C LEU A 10 -11.91 1.95 6.05
N LEU A 11 -11.63 2.23 4.77
CA LEU A 11 -10.46 1.67 4.11
C LEU A 11 -9.22 2.47 4.48
N VAL A 12 -8.20 1.79 4.98
CA VAL A 12 -6.90 2.36 5.31
C VAL A 12 -5.93 2.08 4.17
N LYS A 13 -5.41 3.17 3.57
CA LYS A 13 -4.37 3.12 2.54
C LYS A 13 -3.08 3.76 3.02
N VAL A 14 -1.98 3.04 2.92
CA VAL A 14 -0.63 3.59 3.09
C VAL A 14 -0.02 3.81 1.70
N CYS A 15 0.44 5.03 1.41
CA CYS A 15 0.81 5.44 0.04
C CYS A 15 2.25 5.93 -0.06
N GLY A 16 2.88 5.70 -1.22
CA GLY A 16 4.25 6.13 -1.50
C GLY A 16 5.30 5.18 -0.93
N LEU A 17 4.99 3.89 -0.94
CA LEU A 17 5.87 2.83 -0.48
C LEU A 17 6.95 2.52 -1.52
N ASN A 18 8.21 2.49 -1.08
CA ASN A 18 9.37 2.11 -1.90
C ASN A 18 10.44 1.34 -1.10
N ASP A 19 10.16 1.02 0.17
CA ASP A 19 11.06 0.31 1.08
C ASP A 19 10.48 -1.08 1.42
N ALA A 20 11.29 -2.13 1.23
CA ALA A 20 10.84 -3.51 1.36
C ALA A 20 10.52 -3.91 2.81
N GLU A 21 11.30 -3.42 3.77
CA GLU A 21 11.12 -3.71 5.19
C GLU A 21 9.84 -3.06 5.71
N ASN A 22 9.60 -1.80 5.33
CA ASN A 22 8.37 -1.10 5.66
C ASN A 22 7.15 -1.80 5.07
N ILE A 23 7.20 -2.22 3.81
CA ILE A 23 6.10 -2.96 3.17
C ILE A 23 5.81 -4.28 3.88
N THR A 24 6.85 -5.02 4.25
CA THR A 24 6.71 -6.28 5.00
C THR A 24 6.11 -6.02 6.38
N GLY A 25 6.55 -4.97 7.07
CA GLY A 25 6.01 -4.57 8.37
C GLY A 25 4.53 -4.21 8.33
N LEU A 26 4.03 -3.64 7.21
CA LEU A 26 2.61 -3.32 7.05
C LEU A 26 1.72 -4.56 6.92
N GLN A 27 2.26 -5.72 6.57
CA GLN A 27 1.46 -6.93 6.40
C GLN A 27 0.85 -7.46 7.71
N SER A 28 1.41 -7.08 8.86
CA SER A 28 0.88 -7.44 10.17
C SER A 28 -0.14 -6.45 10.72
N LEU A 29 -0.40 -5.35 10.00
CA LEU A 29 -1.29 -4.27 10.41
C LEU A 29 -2.63 -4.34 9.65
N PRO A 30 -3.71 -3.76 10.19
CA PRO A 30 -5.02 -3.68 9.52
C PRO A 30 -5.01 -2.60 8.43
N VAL A 31 -4.17 -2.79 7.42
CA VAL A 31 -4.06 -1.93 6.23
C VAL A 31 -4.73 -2.64 5.07
N ASP A 32 -5.62 -1.94 4.37
CA ASP A 32 -6.35 -2.51 3.25
C ASP A 32 -5.60 -2.33 1.93
N LEU A 33 -4.84 -1.24 1.78
CA LEU A 33 -4.25 -0.83 0.51
C LEU A 33 -2.79 -0.37 0.66
N LEU A 34 -1.91 -0.90 -0.21
CA LEU A 34 -0.51 -0.51 -0.35
C LEU A 34 -0.32 0.28 -1.65
N GLY A 35 0.05 1.56 -1.55
CA GLY A 35 0.21 2.47 -2.69
C GLY A 35 1.65 2.55 -3.19
N LEU A 36 1.87 2.10 -4.43
CA LEU A 36 3.14 2.17 -5.16
C LEU A 36 3.08 3.29 -6.19
N ILE A 37 4.08 4.17 -6.20
CA ILE A 37 4.10 5.32 -7.11
C ILE A 37 4.91 4.96 -8.36
N PHE A 38 4.27 5.09 -9.53
CA PHE A 38 4.83 4.85 -10.86
C PHE A 38 5.06 6.16 -11.64
N TYR A 39 5.45 7.22 -10.93
CA TYR A 39 5.76 8.53 -11.50
C TYR A 39 7.24 8.88 -11.21
N PRO A 40 8.16 8.80 -12.20
CA PRO A 40 9.61 8.94 -11.99
C PRO A 40 10.07 10.21 -11.27
N PRO A 41 9.47 11.40 -11.48
CA PRO A 41 9.85 12.62 -10.75
C PRO A 41 9.53 12.58 -9.25
N SER A 42 8.69 11.66 -8.77
CA SER A 42 8.42 11.51 -7.34
C SER A 42 9.66 10.97 -6.60
N PRO A 43 10.01 11.53 -5.42
CA PRO A 43 11.06 10.93 -4.57
C PRO A 43 10.68 9.53 -4.08
N ARG A 44 9.40 9.18 -4.12
CA ARG A 44 8.83 7.90 -3.72
C ARG A 44 8.54 6.98 -4.92
N TYR A 45 9.06 7.29 -6.11
CA TYR A 45 8.97 6.42 -7.28
C TYR A 45 9.52 5.03 -6.93
N VAL A 46 8.69 3.99 -7.12
CA VAL A 46 9.02 2.61 -6.73
C VAL A 46 10.25 2.09 -7.48
N GLY A 47 10.47 2.56 -8.71
CA GLY A 47 11.66 2.20 -9.50
C GLY A 47 12.97 2.81 -9.01
N ARG A 48 12.97 3.75 -8.06
CA ARG A 48 14.22 4.34 -7.52
C ARG A 48 15.01 3.36 -6.64
N THR A 49 14.34 2.45 -5.95
CA THR A 49 14.95 1.55 -4.96
C THR A 49 15.23 0.15 -5.52
N GLY A 50 14.94 -0.09 -6.79
CA GLY A 50 15.03 -1.42 -7.41
C GLY A 50 13.95 -2.40 -6.95
N LEU A 51 13.04 -1.97 -6.06
CA LEU A 51 11.90 -2.76 -5.61
C LEU A 51 10.95 -3.02 -6.78
N ARG A 52 10.78 -4.29 -7.14
CA ARG A 52 9.80 -4.67 -8.15
C ARG A 52 8.48 -5.02 -7.45
N PRO A 53 7.31 -4.73 -8.05
CA PRO A 53 6.03 -5.14 -7.46
C PRO A 53 5.90 -6.65 -7.20
N ALA A 54 6.69 -7.47 -7.91
CA ALA A 54 6.80 -8.91 -7.72
C ALA A 54 7.57 -9.30 -6.45
N ASP A 55 8.44 -8.43 -5.93
CA ASP A 55 9.22 -8.66 -4.71
C ASP A 55 8.40 -8.35 -3.44
N ILE A 56 7.24 -7.70 -3.60
CA ILE A 56 6.34 -7.40 -2.49
C ILE A 56 5.60 -8.69 -2.11
N PRO A 57 5.78 -9.19 -0.87
CA PRO A 57 5.12 -10.41 -0.43
C PRO A 57 3.59 -10.28 -0.53
N GLY A 58 2.93 -11.41 -0.82
CA GLY A 58 1.48 -11.49 -0.74
C GLY A 58 1.01 -11.28 0.70
N GLY A 59 -0.14 -10.63 0.87
CA GLY A 59 -0.75 -10.35 2.17
C GLY A 59 -2.21 -9.94 2.00
N ALA A 60 -2.90 -9.64 3.10
CA ALA A 60 -4.31 -9.22 3.07
C ALA A 60 -4.52 -7.88 2.35
N ALA A 61 -3.53 -6.99 2.42
CA ALA A 61 -3.58 -5.67 1.78
C ALA A 61 -3.47 -5.78 0.25
N ARG A 62 -4.35 -5.09 -0.48
CA ARG A 62 -4.31 -5.01 -1.95
C ARG A 62 -3.27 -3.97 -2.40
N ARG A 63 -2.60 -4.23 -3.51
CA ARG A 63 -1.63 -3.31 -4.12
C ARG A 63 -2.34 -2.33 -5.06
N VAL A 64 -1.97 -1.06 -5.01
CA VAL A 64 -2.51 0.04 -5.83
C VAL A 64 -1.35 0.76 -6.51
N GLY A 65 -1.43 0.91 -7.84
CA GLY A 65 -0.52 1.77 -8.60
C GLY A 65 -1.02 3.21 -8.70
N VAL A 66 -0.12 4.17 -8.51
CA VAL A 66 -0.39 5.60 -8.71
C VAL A 66 0.37 6.08 -9.94
N PHE A 67 -0.37 6.66 -10.90
CA PHE A 67 0.11 7.21 -12.16
C PHE A 67 -0.32 8.68 -12.25
N VAL A 68 0.47 9.50 -12.94
CA VAL A 68 0.22 10.94 -13.19
C VAL A 68 0.44 11.20 -14.67
#